data_AF-E2BPA2-F1
#
_entry.id   AF-E2BPA2-F1
#
_cell.length_a   1.000
_cell.length_b   1.000
_cell.length_c   1.000
_cell.angle_alpha   90.00
_cell.angle_beta   90.00
_cell.angle_gamma   90.00
#
_symmetry.space_group_name_H-M   'P 1'
#
loop_
_entity.id
_entity.type
_entity.pdbx_description
1 polymer ?
#
loop_
_entity_poly.entity_id
_entity_poly.type
_entity_poly.pdbx_seq_one_letter_code
_entity_poly.pdbx_strand_id
1 'polypeptide(L)' 'LIIGWGRAQVRVLEDRPLQCCKCLHFGHMAATCQTENGLAGRCFRCGGAGHVAQGCAAAVRCPLCDKEGREA' A
#
# COMPACT_ATOMS: atom_id res chain seq x y z
N LEU A 1 31.88 22.40 -8.21
CA LEU A 1 30.64 21.93 -7.57
C LEU A 1 30.35 22.84 -6.39
N ILE A 2 29.26 23.60 -6.42
CA ILE A 2 28.83 24.46 -5.31
C ILE A 2 27.80 23.66 -4.51
N ILE A 3 28.15 23.30 -3.28
CA ILE A 3 27.21 22.70 -2.33
C ILE A 3 26.74 23.84 -1.43
N GLY A 4 25.45 24.15 -1.46
CA GLY A 4 24.82 25.21 -0.67
C GLY A 4 23.85 24.65 0.38
N TRP A 5 23.43 25.50 1.31
CA TRP A 5 22.44 25.15 2.32
C TRP A 5 21.02 25.40 1.82
N GLY A 6 20.15 24.39 1.94
CA GLY A 6 18.70 24.50 1.70
C GLY A 6 17.92 24.50 3.02
N ARG A 7 16.71 25.08 3.02
CA ARG A 7 15.76 24.99 4.14
C ARG A 7 14.53 24.20 3.70
N ALA A 8 14.11 23.24 4.52
CA ALA A 8 12.87 22.50 4.34
C ALA A 8 11.96 22.71 5.56
N GLN A 9 10.66 22.84 5.32
CA GLN A 9 9.67 22.90 6.41
C GLN A 9 9.24 21.48 6.79
N VAL A 10 9.19 21.21 8.09
CA VAL A 10 8.67 19.96 8.64
C VAL A 10 7.31 20.25 9.26
N ARG A 11 6.31 19.43 8.92
CA ARG A 11 5.02 19.40 9.62
C ARG A 11 4.92 18.07 10.35
N VAL A 12 4.52 18.12 11.62
CA VAL A 12 4.24 16.90 12.38
C VAL A 12 2.93 16.31 11.86
N LEU A 13 2.99 15.06 11.38
CA LEU A 13 1.81 14.28 11.01
C LEU A 13 1.35 13.48 12.22
N GLU A 14 0.06 13.14 12.25
CA GLU A 14 -0.48 12.18 13.20
C GLU A 14 0.18 10.80 13.02
N ASP A 15 0.08 9.95 14.05
CA ASP A 15 0.60 8.60 13.98
C ASP A 15 -0.04 7.84 12.82
N ARG A 16 0.80 7.29 11.94
CA ARG A 16 0.30 6.47 10.83
C ARG A 16 -0.07 5.10 11.39
N PRO A 17 -1.35 4.70 11.33
CA PRO A 17 -1.77 3.42 11.86
C PRO A 17 -1.04 2.28 11.12
N LEU A 18 -0.66 1.28 11.89
CA LEU A 18 0.00 0.08 11.38
C LEU A 18 -0.93 -0.64 10.40
N GLN A 19 -0.50 -0.75 9.13
CA GLN A 19 -1.23 -1.45 8.07
C GLN A 19 -0.43 -2.67 7.59
N CYS A 20 -1.12 -3.80 7.48
CA CYS A 20 -0.53 -5.05 7.03
C CYS A 20 -0.27 -5.02 5.52
N CYS A 21 0.99 -5.15 5.08
CA CYS A 21 1.31 -5.21 3.65
C CYS A 21 0.83 -6.50 2.96
N LYS A 22 0.44 -7.55 3.71
CA LYS A 22 -0.06 -8.80 3.16
C LYS A 22 -1.56 -8.74 2.85
N CYS A 23 -2.38 -8.14 3.71
CA CYS A 23 -3.84 -8.14 3.56
C CYS A 23 -4.47 -6.74 3.57
N LEU A 24 -3.68 -5.67 3.65
CA LEU A 24 -4.07 -4.26 3.68
C LEU A 24 -5.00 -3.83 4.84
N HIS A 25 -5.27 -4.70 5.81
CA HIS A 25 -5.99 -4.33 7.03
C HIS A 25 -5.07 -3.68 8.07
N PHE A 26 -5.65 -2.86 8.94
CA PHE A 26 -4.94 -2.23 10.05
C PHE A 26 -4.75 -3.17 11.26
N GLY A 27 -3.84 -2.79 12.15
CA GLY A 27 -3.67 -3.41 13.47
C GLY A 27 -2.66 -4.55 13.56
N HIS A 28 -2.03 -4.96 12.44
CA HIS A 28 -1.02 -6.01 12.45
C HIS A 28 -0.01 -5.87 11.30
N MET A 29 1.12 -6.58 11.40
CA MET A 29 2.15 -6.64 10.37
C MET A 29 2.00 -7.90 9.52
N ALA A 30 2.63 -7.94 8.35
CA ALA A 30 2.65 -9.12 7.48
C ALA A 30 3.17 -10.38 8.21
N ALA A 31 4.11 -10.22 9.15
CA ALA A 31 4.68 -11.31 9.95
C ALA A 31 3.66 -12.02 10.86
N THR A 32 2.62 -11.30 11.32
CA THR A 32 1.57 -11.84 12.19
C THR A 32 0.25 -12.03 11.47
N CYS A 33 0.24 -11.88 10.13
CA CYS A 33 -0.97 -11.97 9.32
C CYS A 33 -1.40 -13.42 9.11
N GLN A 34 -2.56 -13.77 9.65
CA GLN A 34 -3.17 -15.10 9.53
C GLN A 34 -4.02 -15.27 8.25
N THR A 35 -4.15 -14.22 7.42
CA THR A 35 -4.91 -14.32 6.17
C THR A 35 -4.18 -15.21 5.15
N GLU A 36 -4.84 -16.25 4.70
CA GLU A 36 -4.35 -17.15 3.64
C GLU A 36 -4.46 -16.49 2.26
N ASN A 37 -5.59 -15.85 1.95
CA ASN A 37 -5.85 -15.17 0.67
C ASN A 37 -5.43 -13.68 0.69
N GLY A 38 -4.17 -13.41 1.03
CA GLY A 38 -3.60 -12.05 1.00
C GLY A 38 -3.49 -11.45 -0.41
N LEU A 39 -2.96 -10.24 -0.48
CA LEU A 39 -2.45 -9.55 -1.67
C LEU A 39 -0.94 -9.80 -1.88
N ALA A 40 -0.38 -10.80 -1.19
CA ALA A 40 1.03 -11.19 -1.37
C ALA A 40 1.29 -11.48 -2.85
N GLY A 41 2.26 -10.79 -3.44
CA GLY A 41 2.61 -10.92 -4.86
C GLY A 41 1.60 -10.32 -5.85
N ARG A 42 0.59 -9.60 -5.36
CA ARG A 42 -0.37 -8.86 -6.20
C ARG A 42 -0.03 -7.37 -6.22
N CYS A 43 -0.35 -6.73 -7.33
CA CYS A 43 -0.19 -5.31 -7.51
C CYS A 43 -1.11 -4.54 -6.56
N PHE A 44 -0.55 -3.70 -5.70
CA PHE A 44 -1.32 -2.86 -4.77
C PHE A 44 -2.24 -1.83 -5.46
N ARG A 45 -2.02 -1.55 -6.75
CA ARG A 45 -2.81 -0.58 -7.54
C ARG A 45 -4.10 -1.19 -8.12
N CYS A 46 -4.04 -2.44 -8.57
CA CYS A 46 -5.13 -3.07 -9.33
C CYS A 46 -5.48 -4.49 -8.89
N GLY A 47 -4.74 -5.11 -7.98
CA GLY A 47 -4.96 -6.48 -7.51
C GLY A 47 -4.49 -7.60 -8.46
N GLY A 48 -3.98 -7.25 -9.65
CA GLY A 48 -3.45 -8.19 -10.64
C GLY A 48 -2.11 -8.83 -10.24
N ALA A 49 -1.76 -9.96 -10.85
CA ALA A 49 -0.49 -10.65 -10.63
C ALA A 49 0.54 -10.34 -11.74
N GLY A 50 1.80 -10.72 -11.52
CA GLY A 50 2.86 -10.63 -12.54
C GLY A 50 3.50 -9.25 -12.71
N HIS A 51 3.12 -8.26 -11.90
CA HIS A 51 3.73 -6.93 -11.91
C HIS A 51 3.57 -6.21 -10.56
N VAL A 52 4.38 -5.18 -10.34
CA VAL A 52 4.30 -4.29 -9.18
C VAL A 52 3.63 -2.96 -9.54
N ALA A 53 3.14 -2.24 -8.53
CA ALA A 53 2.39 -0.99 -8.72
C ALA A 53 3.13 0.07 -9.56
N GLN A 54 4.46 0.14 -9.44
CA GLN A 54 5.29 1.10 -10.17
C GLN A 54 5.16 0.99 -11.70
N GLY A 55 4.94 -0.22 -12.23
CA GLY A 55 4.78 -0.47 -13.68
C GLY A 55 3.34 -0.73 -14.10
N CYS A 56 2.35 -0.51 -13.22
CA CYS A 56 0.97 -0.85 -13.49
C CYS A 56 0.28 0.23 -14.32
N ALA A 57 -0.18 -0.11 -15.54
CA ALA A 57 -0.96 0.77 -16.40
C ALA A 57 -2.49 0.57 -16.30
N ALA A 58 -2.95 -0.40 -15.50
CA ALA A 58 -4.36 -0.65 -15.30
C ALA A 58 -5.05 0.48 -14.51
N ALA A 59 -6.37 0.57 -14.62
CA ALA A 59 -7.18 1.44 -13.78
C ALA A 59 -6.93 1.14 -12.30
N VAL A 60 -6.91 2.19 -11.48
CA VAL A 60 -6.79 2.05 -10.02
C VAL A 60 -8.06 1.40 -9.50
N ARG A 61 -7.90 0.34 -8.71
CA ARG A 61 -9.00 -0.34 -8.03
C ARG A 61 -8.58 -0.69 -6.62
N CYS A 62 -9.47 -0.49 -5.65
CA CYS A 62 -9.23 -0.95 -4.29
C CYS A 62 -9.34 -2.48 -4.22
N PRO A 63 -8.25 -3.23 -3.98
CA PRO A 63 -8.30 -4.69 -3.98
C PRO A 63 -9.04 -5.26 -2.76
N LEU A 64 -9.30 -4.43 -1.74
CA LEU A 64 -10.14 -4.77 -0.59
C LEU A 64 -11.62 -4.69 -0.97
N CYS A 65 -12.07 -3.55 -1.49
CA CYS A 65 -13.46 -3.37 -1.92
C CYS A 65 -13.86 -4.38 -2.98
N ASP A 66 -12.96 -4.69 -3.92
CA ASP A 66 -13.11 -5.76 -4.91
C ASP A 66 -13.42 -7.12 -4.27
N LYS A 67 -12.59 -7.55 -3.32
CA LYS A 67 -12.77 -8.81 -2.59
C LYS A 67 -14.05 -8.84 -1.75
N GLU A 68 -14.44 -7.70 -1.19
CA GLU A 68 -15.63 -7.58 -0.35
C GLU A 68 -16.91 -7.28 -1.16
N GLY A 69 -16.84 -7.12 -2.47
CA GLY A 69 -17.98 -6.76 -3.32
C GLY A 69 -18.55 -5.36 -3.03
N ARG A 70 -17.75 -4.47 -2.45
CA ARG A 70 -18.14 -3.08 -2.17
C ARG A 70 -17.85 -2.19 -3.37
N GLU A 71 -18.70 -1.20 -3.60
CA GLU A 71 -18.39 -0.13 -4.54
C GLU A 71 -17.20 0.67 -3.99
N ALA A 72 -16.18 0.84 -4.84
CA ALA A 72 -14.84 1.28 -4.48
C ALA A 72 -14.58 2.73 -4.90
#